data_AF-A0A853BYH9-F1
#
_entry.id   AF-A0A853BYH9-F1
#
_cell.length_a   1.000
_cell.length_b   1.000
_cell.length_c   1.000
_cell.angle_alpha   90.00
_cell.angle_beta   90.00
_cell.angle_gamma   90.00
#
_symmetry.space_group_name_H-M   'P 1'
#
loop_
_entity.id
_entity.type
_entity.pdbx_description
1 polymer ?
#
loop_
_entity_poly.entity_id
_entity_poly.type
_entity_poly.pdbx_seq_one_letter_code
_entity_poly.pdbx_strand_id
1 'polypeptide(L)'
;MKKIQMRITGLLAAVIGVALLGGLVAGVADADETGGPGGRLQAPTQQAPHPKTIVKVTGDAANGFGVHYLDGTAEFPPTDSEAAAECGEYDRVIERVRCRTEVRTWYHDLASMQWTIRYFKAKLRDASSDEGGAAG
;
A
#
# COMPACT_ATOMS: atom_id res chain seq x y z
N MET A 1 -29.20 14.71 1.25
CA MET A 1 -28.88 13.51 0.44
C MET A 1 -28.17 13.94 -0.85
N LYS A 2 -26.86 13.72 -0.96
CA LYS A 2 -26.05 14.18 -2.09
C LYS A 2 -25.68 12.96 -2.95
N LYS A 3 -26.26 12.85 -4.15
CA LYS A 3 -26.05 11.73 -5.08
C LYS A 3 -24.68 11.88 -5.75
N ILE A 4 -23.75 10.96 -5.50
CA ILE A 4 -22.47 10.89 -6.21
C ILE A 4 -22.65 9.95 -7.40
N GLN A 5 -22.72 10.53 -8.60
CA GLN A 5 -22.77 9.81 -9.87
C GLN A 5 -21.35 9.39 -10.26
N MET A 6 -21.03 8.12 -10.09
CA MET A 6 -19.78 7.51 -10.52
C MET A 6 -19.95 7.00 -11.96
N ARG A 7 -19.39 7.74 -12.92
CA ARG A 7 -19.35 7.32 -14.33
C ARG A 7 -18.30 6.23 -14.50
N ILE A 8 -18.77 4.99 -14.63
CA ILE A 8 -18.00 3.83 -15.09
C ILE A 8 -17.86 3.98 -16.60
N THR A 9 -16.69 4.41 -17.06
CA THR A 9 -16.30 4.30 -18.47
C THR A 9 -15.41 3.08 -18.59
N GLY A 10 -16.03 1.94 -18.92
CA GLY A 10 -15.30 0.76 -19.34
C GLY A 10 -14.72 0.97 -20.73
N LEU A 11 -13.53 0.43 -20.96
CA LEU A 11 -13.15 -0.01 -22.29
C LEU A 11 -12.47 -1.37 -22.19
N LEU A 12 -13.08 -2.30 -22.91
CA LEU A 12 -12.74 -3.69 -23.09
C LEU A 12 -11.50 -3.89 -23.99
N ALA A 13 -10.81 -4.99 -23.68
CA ALA A 13 -10.23 -5.96 -24.61
C ALA A 13 -9.07 -5.56 -25.55
N ALA A 14 -7.95 -6.27 -25.39
CA ALA A 14 -7.27 -6.90 -26.52
C ALA A 14 -6.51 -8.14 -26.06
N VAL A 15 -6.98 -9.29 -26.56
CA VAL A 15 -6.40 -10.63 -26.46
C VAL A 15 -5.33 -10.76 -27.54
N ILE A 16 -4.08 -11.06 -27.17
CA ILE A 16 -3.05 -11.64 -28.05
C ILE A 16 -2.10 -12.39 -27.09
N GLY A 17 -1.76 -13.67 -27.19
CA GLY A 17 -1.88 -14.68 -28.23
C GLY A 17 -0.75 -15.66 -27.94
N VAL A 18 -1.10 -16.89 -27.56
CA VAL A 18 -0.17 -17.99 -27.28
C VAL A 18 0.63 -18.29 -28.55
N ALA A 19 1.96 -18.15 -28.52
CA ALA A 19 2.85 -18.63 -29.57
C ALA A 19 3.57 -19.89 -29.07
N LEU A 20 3.23 -21.00 -29.72
CA LEU A 20 3.71 -22.36 -29.50
C LEU A 20 5.18 -22.52 -29.86
N LEU A 21 5.78 -23.49 -29.16
CA LEU A 21 6.98 -24.26 -29.45
C LEU A 21 7.49 -24.20 -30.90
N GLY A 22 8.77 -23.88 -31.05
CA GLY A 22 9.54 -24.16 -32.26
C GLY A 22 11.04 -23.94 -32.06
N GLY A 23 11.83 -25.00 -32.16
CA GLY A 23 13.25 -24.91 -32.50
C GLY A 23 14.24 -25.27 -31.39
N LEU A 24 14.49 -26.57 -31.23
CA LEU A 24 15.72 -27.08 -30.62
C LEU A 24 16.76 -27.18 -31.76
N VAL A 25 17.73 -26.27 -31.81
CA VAL A 25 18.95 -26.44 -32.61
C VAL A 25 20.13 -25.95 -31.78
N ALA A 26 21.01 -26.90 -31.45
CA ALA A 26 22.25 -26.64 -30.78
C ALA A 26 23.18 -25.80 -31.67
N GLY A 27 23.60 -24.65 -31.17
CA GLY A 27 24.73 -23.89 -31.67
C GLY A 27 25.56 -23.47 -30.46
N VAL A 28 26.73 -24.09 -30.29
CA VAL A 28 27.78 -23.57 -29.40
C VAL A 28 28.44 -22.42 -30.15
N ALA A 29 28.12 -21.20 -29.75
CA ALA A 29 28.79 -19.98 -30.19
C ALA A 29 29.03 -19.12 -28.94
N ASP A 30 30.23 -18.58 -28.87
CA ASP A 30 30.88 -17.95 -27.73
C ASP A 30 29.97 -17.03 -26.90
N ALA A 31 30.08 -17.15 -25.57
CA ALA A 31 29.48 -16.25 -24.61
C ALA A 31 30.22 -14.90 -24.66
N ASP A 32 29.86 -14.04 -25.61
CA ASP A 32 30.06 -12.60 -25.49
C ASP A 32 28.89 -12.03 -24.70
N GLU A 33 29.20 -11.68 -23.46
CA GLU A 33 28.25 -11.14 -22.50
C GLU A 33 27.94 -9.68 -22.85
N THR A 34 26.72 -9.26 -22.53
CA THR A 34 26.25 -7.85 -22.41
C THR A 34 25.72 -7.14 -23.66
N GLY A 35 24.56 -7.57 -24.14
CA GLY A 35 23.77 -6.75 -25.08
C GLY A 35 22.31 -7.14 -25.27
N GLY A 36 21.68 -7.85 -24.32
CA GLY A 36 20.25 -8.11 -24.40
C GLY A 36 19.43 -6.84 -24.13
N PRO A 37 18.23 -6.67 -24.71
CA PRO A 37 17.29 -5.63 -24.34
C PRO A 37 16.68 -5.97 -22.97
N GLY A 38 17.52 -6.02 -21.95
CA GLY A 38 17.10 -5.95 -20.56
C GLY A 38 16.53 -4.56 -20.37
N GLY A 39 15.20 -4.45 -20.32
CA GLY A 39 14.54 -3.24 -19.89
C GLY A 39 15.19 -2.81 -18.57
N ARG A 40 15.97 -1.74 -18.61
CA ARG A 40 16.45 -1.11 -17.38
C ARG A 40 15.20 -0.81 -16.56
N LEU A 41 15.05 -1.50 -15.42
CA LEU A 41 14.19 -1.03 -14.35
C LEU A 41 14.68 0.38 -14.05
N GLN A 42 13.95 1.37 -14.55
CA GLN A 42 14.22 2.76 -14.24
C GLN A 42 14.13 2.86 -12.73
N ALA A 43 15.20 3.35 -12.10
CA ALA A 43 15.17 3.65 -10.68
C ALA A 43 13.94 4.53 -10.43
N PRO A 44 13.12 4.23 -9.42
CA PRO A 44 11.96 5.05 -9.12
C PRO A 44 12.45 6.49 -8.97
N THR A 45 11.91 7.39 -9.78
CA THR A 45 12.16 8.83 -9.63
C THR A 45 11.84 9.17 -8.19
N GLN A 46 12.79 9.81 -7.48
CA GLN A 46 12.63 10.27 -6.10
C GLN A 46 11.57 11.37 -6.06
N GLN A 47 10.31 10.97 -6.16
CA GLN A 47 9.20 11.87 -5.97
C GLN A 47 9.06 12.11 -4.48
N ALA A 48 8.98 13.39 -4.10
CA ALA A 48 8.72 13.76 -2.72
C ALA A 48 7.43 13.05 -2.24
N PRO A 49 7.41 12.54 -1.01
CA PRO A 49 6.24 11.88 -0.46
C PRO A 49 5.04 12.84 -0.41
N HIS A 50 3.85 12.29 -0.55
CA HIS A 50 2.62 13.07 -0.49
C HIS A 50 2.45 13.69 0.91
N PRO A 51 1.89 14.91 1.06
CA PRO A 51 1.69 15.54 2.37
C PRO A 51 0.84 14.69 3.34
N LYS A 52 -0.10 13.90 2.81
CA LYS A 52 -0.90 12.91 3.56
C LYS A 52 -0.24 11.53 3.70
N THR A 53 1.08 11.42 3.56
CA THR A 53 1.80 10.20 3.93
C THR A 53 1.68 9.99 5.44
N ILE A 54 1.22 8.81 5.86
CA ILE A 54 1.14 8.43 7.28
C ILE A 54 2.57 8.21 7.80
N VAL A 55 2.97 8.98 8.81
CA VAL A 55 4.30 8.90 9.40
C VAL A 55 4.30 8.27 10.79
N LYS A 56 3.16 8.24 11.49
CA LYS A 56 3.08 7.66 12.84
C LYS A 56 1.64 7.28 13.13
N VAL A 57 1.47 6.15 13.81
CA VAL A 57 0.19 5.73 14.36
C VAL A 57 0.40 5.41 15.85
N THR A 58 -0.47 5.93 16.71
CA THR A 58 -0.38 5.81 18.18
C THR A 58 -1.64 5.22 18.77
N GLY A 59 -1.57 4.61 19.95
CA GLY A 59 -2.74 4.02 20.60
C GLY A 59 -3.11 2.66 20.00
N ASP A 60 -4.35 2.26 20.21
CA ASP A 60 -4.85 0.94 19.82
C ASP A 60 -6.36 0.98 19.49
N ALA A 61 -6.88 -0.14 18.99
CA ALA A 61 -8.26 -0.24 18.55
C ALA A 61 -9.27 -0.04 19.70
N ALA A 62 -8.94 -0.48 20.92
CA ALA A 62 -9.87 -0.51 22.04
C ALA A 62 -9.95 0.84 22.78
N ASN A 63 -8.81 1.54 22.88
CA ASN A 63 -8.70 2.82 23.60
C ASN A 63 -8.72 4.04 22.67
N GLY A 64 -8.78 3.81 21.37
CA GLY A 64 -8.67 4.83 20.34
C GLY A 64 -7.22 5.02 19.89
N PHE A 65 -7.07 5.50 18.66
CA PHE A 65 -5.78 5.67 18.04
C PHE A 65 -5.69 6.95 17.21
N GLY A 66 -4.48 7.41 16.96
CA GLY A 66 -4.18 8.59 16.17
C GLY A 66 -3.38 8.23 14.92
N VAL A 67 -3.73 8.82 13.79
CA VAL A 67 -2.99 8.74 12.52
C VAL A 67 -2.36 10.10 12.26
N HIS A 68 -1.03 10.17 12.27
CA HIS A 68 -0.28 11.40 12.03
C HIS A 68 0.31 11.41 10.63
N TYR A 69 0.17 12.54 9.95
CA TYR A 69 0.59 12.75 8.58
C TYR A 69 1.86 13.60 8.48
N LEU A 70 2.53 13.51 7.32
CA LEU A 70 3.78 14.22 7.04
C LEU A 70 3.61 15.75 7.09
N ASP A 71 2.44 16.26 6.68
CA ASP A 71 2.09 17.69 6.76
C ASP A 71 1.86 18.21 8.19
N GLY A 72 2.03 17.36 9.21
CA GLY A 72 1.84 17.70 10.61
C GLY A 72 0.39 17.58 11.10
N THR A 73 -0.57 17.29 10.21
CA THR A 73 -1.95 17.04 10.62
C THR A 73 -2.12 15.66 11.25
N ALA A 74 -3.21 15.47 11.98
CA ALA A 74 -3.57 14.19 12.56
C ALA A 74 -5.08 13.94 12.48
N GLU A 75 -5.46 12.68 12.37
CA GLU A 75 -6.84 12.19 12.47
C GLU A 75 -6.95 11.25 13.67
N PHE A 76 -8.08 11.31 14.35
CA PHE A 76 -8.40 10.49 15.51
C PHE A 76 -9.71 9.75 15.24
N PRO A 77 -9.64 8.58 14.59
CA PRO A 77 -10.81 7.77 14.34
C PRO A 77 -11.50 7.35 15.66
N PRO A 78 -12.78 6.95 15.60
CA PRO A 78 -13.46 6.39 16.77
C PRO A 78 -12.73 5.15 17.31
N THR A 79 -13.17 4.64 18.46
CA THR A 79 -12.77 3.31 18.93
C THR A 79 -13.46 2.20 18.12
N ASP A 80 -12.97 0.98 18.25
CA ASP A 80 -13.60 -0.19 17.63
C ASP A 80 -15.05 -0.37 18.10
N SER A 81 -15.30 -0.14 19.38
CA SER A 81 -16.61 -0.26 20.02
C SER A 81 -17.59 0.81 19.54
N GLU A 82 -17.13 2.05 19.40
CA GLU A 82 -17.93 3.15 18.85
C GLU A 82 -18.25 2.91 17.37
N ALA A 83 -17.25 2.55 16.56
CA ALA A 83 -17.45 2.26 15.14
C ALA A 83 -18.39 1.05 14.91
N ALA A 84 -18.28 0.02 15.76
CA ALA A 84 -19.15 -1.15 15.69
C ALA A 84 -20.60 -0.85 16.14
N ALA A 85 -20.79 0.09 17.06
CA ALA A 85 -22.11 0.50 17.54
C ALA A 85 -22.91 1.17 16.42
N GLU A 86 -22.28 2.04 15.62
CA GLU A 86 -22.91 2.71 14.46
C GLU A 86 -23.45 1.71 13.43
N CYS A 87 -22.84 0.52 13.32
CA CYS A 87 -23.33 -0.52 12.42
C CYS A 87 -24.72 -1.07 12.80
N GLY A 88 -25.22 -0.81 14.01
CA GLY A 88 -26.57 -1.22 14.44
C GLY A 88 -27.69 -0.45 13.73
N GLU A 89 -27.40 0.77 13.27
CA GLU A 89 -28.38 1.73 12.74
C GLU A 89 -28.85 1.42 11.30
N TYR A 90 -28.14 0.56 10.57
CA TYR A 90 -28.57 0.17 9.22
C TYR A 90 -29.82 -0.70 9.29
N ASP A 91 -30.83 -0.39 8.48
CA ASP A 91 -32.08 -1.15 8.40
C ASP A 91 -31.86 -2.58 7.86
N ARG A 92 -31.02 -2.72 6.83
CA ARG A 92 -30.84 -4.00 6.14
C ARG A 92 -29.76 -4.84 6.80
N VAL A 93 -30.04 -6.14 6.96
CA VAL A 93 -29.10 -7.13 7.51
C VAL A 93 -27.77 -7.13 6.76
N ILE A 94 -27.80 -7.05 5.43
CA ILE A 94 -26.59 -7.08 4.59
C ILE A 94 -25.71 -5.85 4.86
N GLU A 95 -26.32 -4.68 5.03
CA GLU A 95 -25.59 -3.42 5.32
C GLU A 95 -24.92 -3.49 6.69
N ARG A 96 -25.62 -4.03 7.71
CA ARG A 96 -25.04 -4.26 9.05
C ARG A 96 -23.84 -5.19 9.01
N VAL A 97 -23.95 -6.33 8.32
CA VAL A 97 -22.86 -7.31 8.20
C VAL A 97 -21.66 -6.70 7.47
N ARG A 98 -21.91 -5.96 6.38
CA ARG A 98 -20.87 -5.26 5.65
C ARG A 98 -20.16 -4.24 6.54
N CYS A 99 -20.89 -3.36 7.22
CA CYS A 99 -20.32 -2.38 8.14
C CYS A 99 -19.44 -3.05 9.20
N ARG A 100 -19.95 -4.09 9.89
CA ARG A 100 -19.18 -4.82 10.92
C ARG A 100 -17.90 -5.45 10.37
N THR A 101 -17.95 -5.94 9.14
CA THR A 101 -16.79 -6.55 8.47
C THR A 101 -15.75 -5.50 8.09
N GLU A 102 -16.19 -4.36 7.58
CA GLU A 102 -15.31 -3.22 7.25
C GLU A 102 -14.63 -2.70 8.52
N VAL A 103 -15.39 -2.46 9.60
CA VAL A 103 -14.87 -2.08 10.91
C VAL A 103 -13.84 -3.10 11.39
N ARG A 104 -14.20 -4.38 11.47
CA ARG A 104 -13.31 -5.42 12.01
C ARG A 104 -12.02 -5.57 11.21
N THR A 105 -12.10 -5.53 9.89
CA THR A 105 -10.92 -5.61 9.02
C THR A 105 -9.99 -4.43 9.27
N TRP A 106 -10.55 -3.21 9.28
CA TRP A 106 -9.76 -2.00 9.43
C TRP A 106 -9.01 -1.94 10.76
N TYR A 107 -9.66 -2.29 11.88
CA TYR A 107 -9.00 -2.32 13.19
C TYR A 107 -8.04 -3.51 13.36
N HIS A 108 -8.31 -4.66 12.74
CA HIS A 108 -7.40 -5.80 12.78
C HIS A 108 -6.04 -5.47 12.14
N ASP A 109 -6.04 -4.71 11.05
CA ASP A 109 -4.83 -4.39 10.30
C ASP A 109 -4.00 -3.24 10.91
N LEU A 110 -4.49 -2.63 12.00
CA LEU A 110 -3.83 -1.52 12.69
C LEU A 110 -2.41 -1.90 13.17
N ALA A 111 -2.27 -3.07 13.79
CA ALA A 111 -0.98 -3.54 14.30
C ALA A 111 0.04 -3.77 13.17
N SER A 112 -0.44 -4.30 12.03
CA SER A 112 0.37 -4.53 10.83
C SER A 112 0.85 -3.21 10.21
N MET A 113 -0.02 -2.19 10.14
CA MET A 113 0.36 -0.86 9.69
C MET A 113 1.42 -0.23 10.62
N GLN A 114 1.20 -0.28 11.92
CA GLN A 114 2.16 0.24 12.91
C GLN A 114 3.53 -0.46 12.81
N TRP A 115 3.54 -1.79 12.65
CA TRP A 115 4.77 -2.56 12.48
C TRP A 115 5.52 -2.16 11.21
N THR A 116 4.81 -2.04 10.09
CA THR A 116 5.38 -1.64 8.80
C THR A 116 6.05 -0.27 8.88
N ILE A 117 5.38 0.72 9.48
CA ILE A 117 5.94 2.06 9.68
C ILE A 117 7.21 2.00 10.52
N ARG A 118 7.21 1.24 11.63
CA ARG A 118 8.39 1.08 12.49
C ARG A 118 9.56 0.43 11.75
N TYR A 119 9.28 -0.61 10.97
CA TYR A 119 10.28 -1.32 10.17
C TYR A 119 10.99 -0.38 9.19
N PHE A 120 10.22 0.38 8.39
CA PHE A 120 10.82 1.31 7.42
C PHE A 120 11.55 2.47 8.09
N LYS A 121 11.06 2.99 9.21
CA LYS A 121 11.78 4.01 9.98
C LYS A 121 13.14 3.52 10.47
N ALA A 122 13.21 2.27 10.95
CA ALA A 122 14.49 1.68 11.35
C ALA A 122 15.44 1.58 10.15
N LYS A 123 14.96 1.09 9.00
CA LYS A 123 15.77 0.98 7.78
C LYS A 123 16.29 2.33 7.27
N LEU A 124 15.46 3.37 7.30
CA LEU A 124 15.88 4.71 6.90
C LEU A 124 16.94 5.30 7.82
N ARG A 125 16.86 5.03 9.13
CA ARG A 125 17.88 5.44 10.11
C ARG A 125 19.22 4.74 9.84
N ASP A 126 19.19 3.44 9.56
CA ASP A 126 20.41 2.68 9.26
C ASP A 126 21.09 3.25 8.01
N ALA A 127 20.33 3.45 6.93
CA ALA A 127 20.84 4.06 5.69
C ALA A 127 21.42 5.48 5.91
N SER A 128 20.79 6.29 6.76
CA SER A 128 21.31 7.63 7.08
C SER A 128 22.59 7.60 7.93
N SER A 129 22.83 6.51 8.66
CA SER A 129 24.02 6.34 9.51
C SER A 129 25.24 5.96 8.67
N ASP A 130 25.04 5.19 7.59
CA ASP A 130 26.12 4.75 6.68
C ASP A 130 26.72 5.92 5.88
N GLU A 131 25.91 6.91 5.48
CA GLU A 131 26.43 8.10 4.79
C GLU A 131 27.21 9.06 5.70
N GLY A 132 27.02 8.96 7.02
CA GLY A 132 27.75 9.77 8.01
C GLY A 132 29.15 9.26 8.35
N GLY A 133 29.51 8.03 7.94
CA GLY A 133 30.77 7.37 8.32
C GLY A 133 31.97 7.66 7.40
N ALA A 134 31.78 8.35 6.27
CA ALA A 134 32.83 8.61 5.28
C ALA A 134 33.56 9.96 5.44
N ALA A 135 33.29 10.70 6.52
CA ALA A 135 33.84 12.04 6.77
C ALA A 135 34.62 12.14 8.10
N GLY A 136 35.40 11.11 8.43
CA GLY A 136 36.28 11.06 9.61
C GLY A 136 37.73 10.81 9.24
#